data_AF-S7VS51-F1
#
_entry.id   AF-S7VS51-F1
#
_cell.length_a   1.000
_cell.length_b   1.000
_cell.length_c   1.000
_cell.angle_alpha   90.00
_cell.angle_beta   90.00
_cell.angle_gamma   90.00
#
_symmetry.space_group_name_H-M   'P 1'
#
loop_
_entity.id
_entity.type
_entity.pdbx_description
1 polymer ?
#
loop_
_entity_poly.entity_id
_entity_poly.type
_entity_poly.pdbx_seq_one_letter_code
_entity_poly.pdbx_strand_id
1 'polypeptide(L)'
;MKDLKKEDIKQEVFDLYDDYAHNKLNRRQFVEKLSIYAVGGLTVSSLLSFVSPNYIDNLLVAPNDPTLNSDYITYESPKGGGTIKGLLSQPNDKKTKLPGVIVVHENRGLNPYIEDVGRRTAKEGFIL
;
A
#
# COMPACT_ATOMS: atom_id res chain seq x y z
N MET A 1 -3.34 -26.81 -15.59
CA MET A 1 -2.02 -26.17 -15.49
C MET A 1 -1.68 -26.04 -14.02
N LYS A 2 -0.42 -26.17 -13.63
CA LYS A 2 -0.01 -25.98 -12.23
C LYS A 2 -0.08 -24.47 -11.94
N ASP A 3 -0.82 -24.08 -10.90
CA ASP A 3 -0.87 -22.67 -10.50
C ASP A 3 0.52 -22.23 -10.04
N LEU A 4 1.01 -21.17 -10.66
CA LEU A 4 2.31 -20.58 -10.36
C LEU A 4 2.25 -19.89 -8.99
N LYS A 5 3.20 -20.23 -8.12
CA LYS A 5 3.32 -19.63 -6.80
C LYS A 5 4.54 -18.72 -6.73
N LYS A 6 4.59 -17.90 -5.68
CA LYS A 6 5.72 -17.00 -5.43
C LYS A 6 7.03 -17.77 -5.30
N GLU A 7 6.97 -18.97 -4.72
CA GLU A 7 8.12 -19.88 -4.56
C GLU A 7 8.66 -20.44 -5.89
N ASP A 8 7.86 -20.41 -6.96
CA ASP A 8 8.27 -20.85 -8.30
C ASP A 8 9.01 -19.74 -9.09
N ILE A 9 9.05 -18.51 -8.55
CA ILE A 9 9.72 -17.36 -9.18
C ILE A 9 11.18 -17.30 -8.75
N LYS A 10 12.07 -17.09 -9.73
CA LYS A 10 13.51 -16.95 -9.52
C LYS A 10 13.84 -15.77 -8.60
N GLN A 11 14.78 -15.97 -7.67
CA GLN A 11 15.17 -14.95 -6.67
C GLN A 11 15.62 -13.64 -7.33
N GLU A 12 16.31 -13.71 -8.46
CA GLU A 12 16.82 -12.56 -9.20
C GLU A 12 15.70 -11.60 -9.66
N VAL A 13 14.46 -12.09 -9.77
CA VAL A 13 13.28 -11.27 -10.07
C VAL A 13 12.92 -10.38 -8.87
N PHE A 14 13.05 -10.90 -7.65
CA PHE A 14 12.85 -10.12 -6.42
C PHE A 14 13.98 -9.13 -6.20
N ASP A 15 15.23 -9.53 -6.47
CA ASP A 15 16.39 -8.64 -6.37
C ASP A 15 16.27 -7.47 -7.38
N LEU A 16 15.78 -7.77 -8.58
CA LEU A 16 15.50 -6.75 -9.59
C LEU A 16 14.41 -5.76 -9.15
N TYR A 17 13.38 -6.26 -8.46
CA TYR A 17 12.35 -5.41 -7.87
C TYR A 17 12.92 -4.56 -6.72
N ASP A 18 13.78 -5.12 -5.87
CA ASP A 18 14.45 -4.38 -4.80
C ASP A 18 15.27 -3.20 -5.35
N ASP A 19 16.07 -3.45 -6.39
CA ASP A 19 16.86 -2.41 -7.05
C ASP A 19 15.97 -1.31 -7.66
N TYR A 20 14.83 -1.67 -8.24
CA TYR A 20 13.84 -0.71 -8.72
C TYR A 20 13.19 0.08 -7.56
N ALA A 21 12.77 -0.62 -6.52
CA ALA A 21 12.16 -0.07 -5.31
C ALA A 21 13.06 0.93 -4.58
N HIS A 22 14.37 0.72 -4.63
CA HIS A 22 15.39 1.57 -4.02
C HIS A 22 16.04 2.55 -5.01
N ASN A 23 15.38 2.84 -6.15
CA ASN A 23 15.82 3.81 -7.17
C ASN A 23 17.19 3.52 -7.81
N LYS A 24 17.73 2.30 -7.69
CA LYS A 24 18.95 1.88 -8.41
C LYS A 24 18.69 1.59 -9.88
N LEU A 25 17.44 1.27 -10.23
CA LEU A 25 16.97 1.10 -11.61
C LEU A 25 15.81 2.06 -11.89
N ASN A 26 15.79 2.65 -13.09
CA ASN A 26 14.60 3.33 -13.55
C ASN A 26 13.55 2.34 -14.08
N ARG A 27 12.29 2.79 -14.22
CA ARG A 27 11.16 1.96 -14.67
C ARG A 27 11.44 1.24 -16.00
N ARG A 28 12.11 1.90 -16.96
CA ARG A 28 12.41 1.32 -18.27
C ARG A 28 13.41 0.17 -18.13
N GLN A 29 14.53 0.41 -17.43
CA GLN A 29 15.55 -0.60 -17.16
C GLN A 29 14.99 -1.79 -16.37
N PHE A 30 14.13 -1.52 -15.40
CA PHE A 30 13.46 -2.55 -14.62
C PHE A 30 12.63 -3.47 -15.52
N VAL A 31 11.72 -2.91 -16.33
CA VAL A 31 10.86 -3.68 -17.23
C VAL A 31 11.66 -4.43 -18.29
N GLU A 32 12.69 -3.80 -18.86
CA GLU A 32 13.60 -4.42 -19.84
C GLU A 32 14.30 -5.64 -19.25
N LYS A 33 14.91 -5.52 -18.06
CA LYS A 33 15.55 -6.65 -17.37
C LYS A 33 14.55 -7.71 -16.92
N LEU A 34 13.35 -7.33 -16.50
CA LEU A 34 12.29 -8.25 -16.10
C LEU A 34 11.80 -9.10 -17.28
N SER A 35 11.81 -8.55 -18.50
CA SER A 35 11.39 -9.25 -19.72
C SER A 35 12.22 -10.48 -20.06
N ILE A 36 13.49 -10.52 -19.64
CA ILE A 36 14.39 -11.68 -19.82
C ILE A 36 13.86 -12.92 -19.06
N TYR A 37 13.12 -12.70 -17.98
CA TYR A 37 12.53 -13.76 -17.15
C TYR A 37 11.14 -14.20 -17.62
N ALA A 38 10.54 -13.52 -18.60
CA ALA A 38 9.21 -13.84 -19.15
C ALA A 38 9.29 -15.01 -20.16
N VAL A 39 9.68 -16.18 -19.66
CA VAL A 39 9.85 -17.42 -20.44
C VAL A 39 8.85 -18.50 -20.00
N GLY A 40 8.59 -19.48 -20.86
CA GLY A 40 7.81 -20.67 -20.48
C GLY A 40 6.33 -20.40 -20.13
N GLY A 41 5.72 -19.37 -20.74
CA GLY A 41 4.34 -18.97 -20.47
C GLY A 41 4.18 -17.89 -19.39
N LEU A 42 5.28 -17.47 -18.76
CA LEU A 42 5.29 -16.31 -17.87
C LEU A 42 5.29 -15.01 -18.67
N THR A 43 4.41 -14.10 -18.31
CA THR A 43 4.39 -12.73 -18.85
C THR A 43 5.07 -11.77 -17.90
N VAL A 44 5.56 -10.63 -18.43
CA VAL A 44 6.07 -9.53 -17.60
C VAL A 44 5.04 -9.06 -16.56
N SER A 45 3.75 -9.04 -16.93
CA SER A 45 2.67 -8.66 -16.01
C SER A 45 2.50 -9.67 -14.87
N SER A 46 2.59 -10.97 -15.15
CA SER A 46 2.54 -12.02 -14.11
C SER A 46 3.71 -11.89 -13.14
N LEU A 47 4.94 -11.75 -13.65
CA LEU A 47 6.14 -11.56 -12.83
C LEU A 47 6.05 -10.30 -11.96
N LEU A 48 5.57 -9.20 -12.55
CA LEU A 48 5.36 -7.95 -11.82
C LEU A 48 4.38 -8.12 -10.66
N SER A 49 3.31 -8.90 -10.85
CA SER A 49 2.31 -9.14 -9.79
C SER A 49 2.86 -9.93 -8.61
N PHE A 50 3.82 -10.84 -8.81
CA PHE A 50 4.44 -11.61 -7.73
C PHE A 50 5.39 -10.79 -6.84
N VAL A 51 6.01 -9.75 -7.41
CA VAL A 51 6.96 -8.88 -6.70
C VAL A 51 6.34 -7.59 -6.17
N SER A 52 5.22 -7.16 -6.73
CA SER A 52 4.55 -5.94 -6.30
C SER A 52 3.74 -6.15 -5.02
N PRO A 53 3.57 -5.11 -4.19
CA PRO A 53 2.69 -5.18 -3.03
C PRO A 53 1.26 -5.51 -3.45
N ASN A 54 0.66 -6.51 -2.79
CA ASN A 54 -0.75 -6.82 -2.97
C ASN A 54 -1.58 -6.03 -1.94
N TYR A 55 -2.07 -4.87 -2.39
CA TYR A 55 -2.86 -3.94 -1.59
C TYR A 55 -4.37 -4.21 -1.61
N ILE A 56 -4.86 -5.16 -2.43
CA ILE A 56 -6.29 -5.42 -2.59
C ILE A 56 -6.70 -6.63 -1.75
N ASP A 57 -5.99 -7.75 -1.93
CA ASP A 57 -6.41 -9.01 -1.32
C ASP A 57 -6.02 -9.11 0.17
N ASN A 58 -5.12 -8.25 0.65
CA ASN A 58 -4.61 -8.27 2.03
C ASN A 58 -5.21 -7.19 2.94
N LEU A 59 -6.26 -6.48 2.49
CA LEU A 59 -6.92 -5.48 3.34
C LEU A 59 -7.68 -6.18 4.46
N LEU A 60 -7.49 -5.71 5.71
CA LEU A 60 -8.19 -6.26 6.87
C LEU A 60 -9.51 -5.51 7.15
N VAL A 61 -9.57 -4.23 6.78
CA VAL A 61 -10.76 -3.38 6.89
C VAL A 61 -11.02 -2.71 5.54
N ALA A 62 -12.18 -3.02 4.98
CA ALA A 62 -12.60 -2.49 3.69
C ALA A 62 -12.65 -0.95 3.70
N PRO A 63 -12.28 -0.27 2.59
CA PRO A 63 -12.37 1.20 2.49
C PRO A 63 -13.78 1.75 2.75
N ASN A 64 -14.82 0.97 2.45
CA ASN A 64 -16.23 1.31 2.62
C ASN A 64 -16.87 0.57 3.81
N ASP A 65 -16.10 0.20 4.83
CA ASP A 65 -16.64 -0.45 6.02
C ASP A 65 -17.76 0.41 6.65
N PRO A 66 -19.00 -0.11 6.76
CA PRO A 66 -20.15 0.69 7.18
C PRO A 66 -20.12 1.10 8.66
N THR A 67 -19.18 0.57 9.44
CA THR A 67 -18.99 0.93 10.85
C THR A 67 -18.09 2.16 11.03
N LEU A 68 -17.39 2.57 9.97
CA LEU A 68 -16.45 3.69 9.97
C LEU A 68 -16.92 4.83 9.05
N ASN A 69 -16.54 6.04 9.39
CA ASN A 69 -16.47 7.19 8.50
C ASN A 69 -14.98 7.41 8.20
N SER A 70 -14.59 7.26 6.93
CA SER A 70 -13.21 7.43 6.48
C SER A 70 -13.18 8.36 5.28
N ASP A 71 -12.68 9.58 5.47
CA ASP A 71 -12.66 10.62 4.46
C ASP A 71 -11.27 11.26 4.38
N TYR A 72 -10.90 11.70 3.18
CA TYR A 72 -9.69 12.50 3.04
C TYR A 72 -9.94 13.92 3.52
N ILE A 73 -9.02 14.41 4.34
CA ILE A 73 -8.97 15.79 4.79
C ILE A 73 -7.68 16.45 4.31
N THR A 74 -7.68 17.78 4.31
CA THR A 74 -6.48 18.58 4.12
C THR A 74 -6.23 19.43 5.34
N TYR A 75 -4.97 19.57 5.73
CA TYR A 75 -4.56 20.47 6.81
C TYR A 75 -3.32 21.26 6.42
N GLU A 76 -3.19 22.45 7.00
CA GLU A 76 -2.07 23.35 6.74
C GLU A 76 -0.89 23.03 7.67
N SER A 77 0.27 22.82 7.06
CA SER A 77 1.57 22.65 7.70
C SER A 77 2.54 23.74 7.21
N PRO A 78 2.34 25.00 7.62
CA PRO A 78 3.02 26.17 7.03
C PRO A 78 4.54 26.21 7.25
N LYS A 79 5.05 25.46 8.23
CA LYS A 79 6.49 25.34 8.50
C LYS A 79 7.13 24.09 7.88
N GLY A 80 6.40 23.37 7.05
CA GLY A 80 6.80 22.07 6.51
C GLY A 80 6.13 21.79 5.17
N GLY A 81 5.35 20.70 5.10
CA GLY A 81 4.77 20.17 3.86
C GLY A 81 3.68 21.00 3.18
N GLY A 82 3.49 22.28 3.53
CA GLY A 82 2.42 23.11 2.98
C GLY A 82 1.04 22.52 3.31
N THR A 83 0.15 22.45 2.33
CA THR A 83 -1.14 21.75 2.46
C THR A 83 -0.93 20.25 2.34
N ILE A 84 -1.19 19.50 3.43
CA ILE A 84 -1.02 18.05 3.48
C ILE A 84 -2.38 17.36 3.40
N LYS A 85 -2.47 16.32 2.58
CA LYS A 85 -3.63 15.43 2.50
C LYS A 85 -3.44 14.24 3.45
N GLY A 86 -4.44 13.94 4.28
CA GLY A 86 -4.48 12.76 5.15
C GLY A 86 -5.80 12.02 5.02
N LEU A 87 -5.84 10.74 5.41
CA LEU A 87 -7.08 9.99 5.58
C LEU A 87 -7.49 10.08 7.05
N LEU A 88 -8.66 10.68 7.31
CA LEU A 88 -9.27 10.72 8.63
C LEU A 88 -10.29 9.58 8.74
N SER A 89 -9.99 8.56 9.54
CA SER A 89 -10.83 7.39 9.82
C SER A 89 -11.34 7.42 11.25
N GLN A 90 -12.63 7.12 11.41
CA GLN A 90 -13.26 7.17 12.71
C GLN A 90 -14.53 6.30 12.83
N PRO A 91 -14.89 5.77 14.00
CA PRO A 91 -16.18 5.10 14.19
C PRO A 91 -17.38 5.99 13.84
N ASN A 92 -18.45 5.40 13.29
CA ASN A 92 -19.70 6.11 12.99
C ASN A 92 -20.51 6.46 14.25
N ASP A 93 -20.61 5.53 15.21
CA ASP A 93 -21.40 5.74 16.45
C ASP A 93 -20.51 6.28 17.58
N LYS A 94 -20.10 7.55 17.47
CA LYS A 94 -19.37 8.22 18.55
C LYS A 94 -20.32 8.90 19.52
N LYS A 95 -20.41 8.36 20.73
CA LYS A 95 -21.17 8.99 21.84
C LYS A 95 -20.34 10.00 22.63
N THR A 96 -19.02 9.92 22.56
CA THR A 96 -18.08 10.76 23.31
C THR A 96 -16.88 11.16 22.43
N LYS A 97 -16.10 12.13 22.92
CA LYS A 97 -14.82 12.49 22.30
C LYS A 97 -13.86 11.29 22.35
N LEU A 98 -13.26 10.95 21.22
CA LEU A 98 -12.32 9.82 21.12
C LEU A 98 -10.87 10.27 21.32
N PRO A 99 -10.00 9.41 21.86
CA PRO A 99 -8.55 9.60 21.81
C PRO A 99 -8.05 9.54 20.35
N GLY A 100 -7.00 10.32 20.06
CA GLY A 100 -6.42 10.42 18.72
C GLY A 100 -5.11 9.64 18.57
N VAL A 101 -4.91 9.05 17.39
CA VAL A 101 -3.66 8.40 16.98
C VAL A 101 -3.22 9.02 15.64
N ILE A 102 -1.92 9.24 15.46
CA ILE A 102 -1.36 9.65 14.16
C ILE A 102 -0.58 8.47 13.60
N VAL A 103 -0.96 7.99 12.43
CA VAL A 103 -0.22 6.97 11.68
C VAL A 103 0.56 7.67 10.57
N VAL A 104 1.87 7.49 10.59
CA VAL A 104 2.78 8.04 9.60
C VAL A 104 3.17 6.93 8.64
N HIS A 105 3.02 7.16 7.33
CA HIS A 105 3.36 6.19 6.31
C HIS A 105 4.89 5.99 6.19
N GLU A 106 5.27 4.93 5.51
CA GLU A 106 6.68 4.62 5.20
C GLU A 106 7.19 5.46 4.00
N ASN A 107 8.17 4.98 3.24
CA ASN A 107 8.81 5.69 2.14
C ASN A 107 8.00 5.73 0.82
N ARG A 108 6.70 5.40 0.85
CA ARG A 108 5.84 5.29 -0.36
C ARG A 108 4.54 6.09 -0.28
N GLY A 109 4.46 7.04 0.65
CA GLY A 109 3.26 7.85 0.83
C GLY A 109 2.09 7.08 1.42
N LEU A 110 0.94 7.74 1.47
CA LEU A 110 -0.32 7.17 1.94
C LEU A 110 -0.86 6.16 0.91
N ASN A 111 -0.47 4.89 1.05
CA ASN A 111 -0.91 3.78 0.22
C ASN A 111 -2.09 3.03 0.88
N PRO A 112 -2.78 2.11 0.17
CA PRO A 112 -3.96 1.44 0.72
C PRO A 112 -3.67 0.60 1.98
N TYR A 113 -2.44 0.11 2.15
CA TYR A 113 -2.03 -0.59 3.37
C TYR A 113 -2.00 0.35 4.59
N ILE A 114 -1.43 1.54 4.45
CA ILE A 114 -1.41 2.53 5.54
C ILE A 114 -2.82 3.03 5.84
N GLU A 115 -3.64 3.24 4.82
CA GLU A 115 -5.05 3.58 5.02
C GLU A 115 -5.81 2.47 5.77
N ASP A 116 -5.51 1.21 5.48
CA ASP A 116 -6.05 0.06 6.21
C ASP A 116 -5.59 0.00 7.66
N VAL A 117 -4.32 0.29 7.96
CA VAL A 117 -3.83 0.47 9.33
C VAL A 117 -4.62 1.57 10.06
N GLY A 118 -4.93 2.66 9.35
CA GLY A 118 -5.74 3.74 9.88
C GLY A 118 -7.18 3.31 10.22
N ARG A 119 -7.83 2.58 9.31
CA ARG A 119 -9.17 2.03 9.55
C ARG A 119 -9.19 0.98 10.67
N ARG A 120 -8.15 0.13 10.76
CA ARG A 120 -7.96 -0.79 11.89
C ARG A 120 -7.88 -0.05 13.22
N THR A 121 -7.11 1.03 13.26
CA THR A 121 -6.99 1.90 14.45
C THR A 121 -8.34 2.52 14.82
N ALA A 122 -9.11 2.95 13.82
CA ALA A 122 -10.46 3.48 14.04
C ALA A 122 -11.42 2.42 14.61
N LYS A 123 -11.34 1.15 14.16
CA LYS A 123 -12.14 0.05 14.74
C LYS A 123 -11.88 -0.19 16.23
N GLU A 124 -10.67 0.10 16.69
CA GLU A 124 -10.30 0.01 18.11
C GLU A 124 -10.76 1.23 18.95
N GLY A 125 -11.57 2.12 18.38
CA GLY A 125 -12.19 3.23 19.11
C GLY A 125 -11.34 4.52 19.16
N PHE A 126 -10.35 4.64 18.29
CA PHE A 126 -9.56 5.87 18.13
C PHE A 126 -10.07 6.73 16.97
N ILE A 127 -9.72 8.01 16.97
CA ILE A 127 -9.76 8.85 15.77
C ILE A 127 -8.35 8.90 15.18
N LEU A 128 -8.25 8.79 13.86
CA LEU A 128 -6.99 8.85 13.15
C LEU A 128 -7.13 9.72 11.92
#